data_AF-A0A9P7XQU3-F1
#
_entry.id   AF-A0A9P7XQU3-F1
#
_cell.length_a   1.000
_cell.length_b   1.000
_cell.length_c   1.000
_cell.angle_alpha   90.00
_cell.angle_beta   90.00
_cell.angle_gamma   90.00
#
_symmetry.space_group_name_H-M   'P 1'
#
loop_
_entity.id
_entity.type
_entity.pdbx_description
1 polymer ?
#
loop_
_entity_poly.entity_id
_entity_poly.type
_entity_poly.pdbx_seq_one_letter_code
_entity_poly.pdbx_strand_id
1 'polypeptide(L)'
;MDFNIPAYTYPCLAPSFYSNSPQLIFLFGVPDDTPNLVSHLIDISNIDTPKVSYITSNSKADRQYKWDSMAEKNCFTNPMSFTSGGYANTEVQQLGTTTIAAILYASFGLQQVFDLSMVKFKTSKLFATTQVQERDDYAVAWAAFTVADVVSGAPAEKEGWVGVFRNTSNIIVTDQGQTNLPPFPMLAVGAYSTTNANGDLVVYDKDGTGYLYRASSVRHPTGVNAPIAWLYSGQKQPIDSGGATLTSEAIPISAQNIAFILDQTLNNLTVVYSLRPDSSPKLVKVATKGNVPPFIKNMAGTVLDEYSGTSEKIVIYSLDQTTGAARFNLFDTVTGIWTGSGLVDPSSEPATASPLLPPRKIITLDQGANNASEISAERNETGAGGSEPSAPAAISNDINNNQPPVFWNQHIHHVVAASSNK
;
A
#
# COMPACT_ATOMS: atom_id res chain seq x y z
N MET A 1 12.68 28.28 -23.44
CA MET A 1 13.62 27.20 -23.11
C MET A 1 12.78 25.96 -22.96
N ASP A 2 12.95 24.96 -23.82
CA ASP A 2 12.29 23.68 -23.65
C ASP A 2 12.95 22.99 -22.47
N PHE A 3 12.23 22.86 -21.36
CA PHE A 3 12.71 22.10 -20.21
C PHE A 3 12.52 20.62 -20.52
N ASN A 4 13.63 19.88 -20.62
CA ASN A 4 13.60 18.43 -20.64
C ASN A 4 12.87 17.93 -19.38
N ILE A 5 12.13 16.82 -19.52
CA ILE A 5 11.49 16.16 -18.39
C ILE A 5 12.58 15.75 -17.37
N PRO A 6 12.47 16.16 -16.09
CA PRO A 6 13.42 15.76 -15.06
C PRO A 6 13.49 14.24 -14.93
N ALA A 7 14.71 13.70 -14.79
CA ALA A 7 14.94 12.28 -14.60
C ALA A 7 15.07 11.95 -13.10
N TYR A 8 14.20 11.08 -12.59
CA TYR A 8 14.21 10.63 -11.21
C TYR A 8 14.11 9.11 -11.17
N THR A 9 15.02 8.46 -10.44
CA THR A 9 15.07 7.00 -10.30
C THR A 9 13.90 6.46 -9.47
N TYR A 10 13.53 7.17 -8.41
CA TYR A 10 12.35 6.91 -7.58
C TYR A 10 11.47 8.16 -7.54
N PRO A 11 10.72 8.38 -8.65
CA PRO A 11 9.80 9.49 -8.80
C PRO A 11 8.55 9.23 -7.99
N CYS A 12 7.73 10.26 -7.89
CA CYS A 12 6.39 10.13 -7.39
C CYS A 12 5.44 11.05 -8.14
N LEU A 13 4.27 10.52 -8.51
CA LEU A 13 3.25 11.23 -9.26
C LEU A 13 2.00 11.43 -8.42
N ALA A 14 1.37 12.58 -8.58
CA ALA A 14 0.06 12.85 -8.02
C ALA A 14 -0.78 13.65 -9.02
N PRO A 15 -2.11 13.51 -9.00
CA PRO A 15 -2.96 14.37 -9.81
C PRO A 15 -2.90 15.79 -9.24
N SER A 16 -2.96 16.76 -10.13
CA SER A 16 -3.11 18.14 -9.70
C SER A 16 -4.45 18.36 -8.99
N PHE A 17 -4.44 19.17 -7.95
CA PHE A 17 -5.67 19.64 -7.31
C PHE A 17 -6.39 20.74 -8.10
N TYR A 18 -5.89 21.13 -9.29
CA TYR A 18 -6.58 22.06 -10.19
C TYR A 18 -7.67 21.34 -10.99
N SER A 19 -8.88 21.27 -10.42
CA SER A 19 -10.04 20.60 -11.02
C SER A 19 -10.45 21.12 -12.40
N ASN A 20 -10.10 22.36 -12.74
CA ASN A 20 -10.36 22.94 -14.06
C ASN A 20 -9.37 22.48 -15.14
N SER A 21 -8.31 21.76 -14.78
CA SER A 21 -7.22 21.38 -15.66
C SER A 21 -6.83 19.91 -15.42
N PRO A 22 -7.66 18.94 -15.87
CA PRO A 22 -7.46 17.51 -15.58
C PRO A 22 -6.20 16.91 -16.23
N GLN A 23 -5.47 17.69 -17.02
CA GLN A 23 -4.21 17.32 -17.68
C GLN A 23 -2.97 17.82 -16.91
N LEU A 24 -3.16 18.38 -15.71
CA LEU A 24 -2.06 18.77 -14.84
C LEU A 24 -1.76 17.66 -13.85
N ILE A 25 -0.47 17.34 -13.69
CA ILE A 25 0.03 16.41 -12.68
C ILE A 25 1.23 17.03 -11.97
N PHE A 26 1.45 16.61 -10.73
CA PHE A 26 2.69 16.89 -10.02
C PHE A 26 3.68 15.76 -10.21
N LEU A 27 4.93 16.11 -10.50
CA LEU A 27 6.08 15.21 -10.48
C LEU A 27 7.01 15.62 -9.35
N PHE A 28 7.25 14.70 -8.42
CA PHE A 28 8.18 14.86 -7.33
C PHE A 28 9.35 13.90 -7.48
N GLY A 29 10.53 14.35 -7.09
CA GLY A 29 11.71 13.52 -7.09
C GLY A 29 12.90 14.22 -6.47
N VAL A 30 14.00 13.49 -6.39
CA VAL A 30 15.27 13.97 -5.83
C VAL A 30 16.32 13.74 -6.91
N PRO A 31 16.93 14.81 -7.46
CA PRO A 31 18.05 14.67 -8.40
C PRO A 31 19.20 13.88 -7.77
N ASP A 32 19.90 13.04 -8.54
CA ASP A 32 20.96 12.16 -8.01
C ASP A 32 22.14 12.90 -7.37
N ASP A 33 22.35 14.17 -7.71
CA ASP A 33 23.43 15.02 -7.23
C ASP A 33 23.03 15.92 -6.05
N THR A 34 21.76 15.91 -5.62
CA THR A 34 21.29 16.76 -4.52
C THR A 34 20.38 16.03 -3.54
N PRO A 35 20.47 16.30 -2.22
CA PRO A 35 19.58 15.69 -1.23
C PRO A 35 18.26 16.45 -1.08
N ASN A 36 17.79 17.10 -2.14
CA ASN A 36 16.66 18.02 -2.11
C ASN A 36 15.46 17.42 -2.84
N LEU A 37 14.30 17.39 -2.18
CA LEU A 37 13.05 17.11 -2.86
C LEU A 37 12.70 18.29 -3.75
N VAL A 38 12.42 18.00 -5.02
CA VAL A 38 12.01 18.98 -6.03
C VAL A 38 10.64 18.61 -6.56
N SER A 39 9.78 19.61 -6.76
CA SER A 39 8.47 19.45 -7.37
C SER A 39 8.35 20.20 -8.69
N HIS A 40 7.68 19.57 -9.64
CA HIS A 40 7.36 20.12 -10.95
C HIS A 40 5.86 19.99 -11.21
N LEU A 41 5.30 20.95 -11.93
CA LEU A 41 3.96 20.89 -12.52
C LEU A 41 4.14 20.48 -13.98
N ILE A 42 3.47 19.41 -14.39
CA ILE A 42 3.55 18.87 -15.74
C ILE A 42 2.18 19.04 -16.39
N ASP A 43 2.15 19.72 -17.53
CA ASP A 43 0.99 19.80 -18.41
C ASP A 43 1.15 18.76 -19.51
N ILE A 44 0.31 17.73 -19.45
CA ILE A 44 0.27 16.61 -20.41
C ILE A 44 -0.87 16.78 -21.44
N SER A 45 -1.31 18.01 -21.70
CA SER A 45 -2.23 18.32 -22.81
C SER A 45 -1.76 17.79 -24.16
N ASN A 46 -0.44 17.74 -24.34
CA ASN A 46 0.23 16.94 -25.35
C ASN A 46 1.19 15.97 -24.67
N ILE A 47 0.83 14.68 -24.61
CA ILE A 47 1.61 13.65 -23.93
C ILE A 47 2.98 13.39 -24.58
N ASP A 48 3.12 13.68 -25.89
CA ASP A 48 4.38 13.48 -26.62
C ASP A 48 5.37 14.62 -26.39
N THR A 49 4.87 15.80 -26.00
CA THR A 49 5.68 17.00 -25.68
C THR A 49 5.14 17.71 -24.44
N PRO A 50 5.21 17.09 -23.26
CA PRO A 50 4.64 17.65 -22.04
C PRO A 50 5.38 18.93 -21.64
N LYS A 51 4.64 19.92 -21.14
CA LYS A 51 5.26 21.16 -20.65
C LYS A 51 5.61 21.01 -19.18
N VAL A 52 6.86 21.29 -18.86
CA VAL A 52 7.40 21.15 -17.50
C VAL A 52 7.59 22.53 -16.90
N SER A 53 7.05 22.75 -15.71
CA SER A 53 7.28 23.94 -14.89
C SER A 53 7.88 23.54 -13.56
N TYR A 54 9.07 24.08 -13.25
CA TYR A 54 9.61 24.00 -11.89
C TYR A 54 8.67 24.74 -10.93
N ILE A 55 8.35 24.11 -9.80
CA ILE A 55 7.53 24.72 -8.76
C ILE A 55 8.42 25.18 -7.62
N THR A 56 9.03 24.23 -6.90
CA THR A 56 9.81 24.52 -5.70
C THR A 56 10.72 23.35 -5.33
N SER A 57 11.57 23.59 -4.33
CA SER A 57 12.38 22.58 -3.66
C SER A 57 12.27 22.77 -2.15
N ASN A 58 12.57 21.74 -1.35
CA ASN A 58 12.66 21.91 0.10
C ASN A 58 13.61 23.07 0.47
N SER A 59 13.24 23.82 1.50
CA SER A 59 13.90 25.07 1.84
C SER A 59 15.30 24.85 2.43
N LYS A 60 16.13 25.89 2.48
CA LYS A 60 17.45 25.81 3.16
C LYS A 60 17.33 25.44 4.64
N ALA A 61 16.24 25.83 5.30
CA ALA A 61 16.00 25.51 6.72
C ALA A 61 15.71 24.01 6.93
N ASP A 62 15.18 23.32 5.92
CA ASP A 62 14.83 21.90 5.96
C ASP A 62 15.97 20.98 5.49
N ARG A 63 17.14 21.52 5.11
CA ARG A 63 18.30 20.74 4.63
C ARG A 63 18.89 19.76 5.65
N GLN A 64 18.49 19.86 6.91
CA GLN A 64 18.83 18.84 7.91
C GLN A 64 18.20 17.48 7.56
N TYR A 65 17.05 17.49 6.87
CA TYR A 65 16.43 16.28 6.33
C TYR A 65 16.90 16.08 4.90
N LYS A 66 17.75 15.07 4.70
CA LYS A 66 18.28 14.70 3.40
C LYS A 66 17.32 13.73 2.73
N TRP A 67 16.72 14.18 1.64
CA TRP A 67 15.98 13.29 0.76
C TRP A 67 16.96 12.44 -0.06
N ASP A 68 16.57 11.21 -0.35
CA ASP A 68 17.40 10.22 -1.03
C ASP A 68 16.82 9.96 -2.44
N SER A 69 17.66 10.07 -3.46
CA SER A 69 17.26 9.79 -4.85
C SER A 69 16.98 8.30 -5.08
N MET A 70 17.53 7.44 -4.22
CA MET A 70 17.39 5.98 -4.27
C MET A 70 16.30 5.43 -3.35
N ALA A 71 15.62 6.27 -2.58
CA ALA A 71 14.51 5.86 -1.74
C ALA A 71 13.17 5.98 -2.47
N GLU A 72 12.33 4.95 -2.32
CA GLU A 72 10.95 4.96 -2.80
C GLU A 72 10.17 6.15 -2.24
N LYS A 73 9.29 6.71 -3.06
CA LYS A 73 8.43 7.82 -2.69
C LYS A 73 6.99 7.48 -2.98
N ASN A 74 6.09 8.01 -2.17
CA ASN A 74 4.66 7.89 -2.40
C ASN A 74 3.98 9.26 -2.24
N CYS A 75 2.94 9.50 -3.03
CA CYS A 75 2.31 10.80 -3.14
C CYS A 75 0.81 10.65 -3.18
N PHE A 76 0.15 11.61 -2.54
CA PHE A 76 -1.28 11.57 -2.38
C PHE A 76 -1.79 12.98 -2.40
N THR A 77 -2.83 13.23 -3.18
CA THR A 77 -3.52 14.51 -3.16
C THR A 77 -4.68 14.40 -2.17
N ASN A 78 -4.69 15.30 -1.18
CA ASN A 78 -5.74 15.35 -0.18
C ASN A 78 -6.96 16.12 -0.73
N PRO A 79 -8.13 15.47 -0.88
CA PRO A 79 -9.35 16.12 -1.36
C PRO A 79 -10.00 17.05 -0.34
N MET A 80 -9.84 16.81 0.97
CA MET A 80 -10.70 17.43 2.00
C MET A 80 -10.48 18.92 2.21
N SER A 81 -9.46 19.49 1.59
CA SER A 81 -9.31 20.94 1.53
C SER A 81 -10.53 21.65 0.93
N PHE A 82 -11.25 21.02 -0.01
CA PHE A 82 -12.27 21.74 -0.78
C PHE A 82 -13.53 22.11 0.04
N THR A 83 -13.83 21.40 1.13
CA THR A 83 -15.10 21.53 1.85
C THR A 83 -15.07 22.52 3.03
N SER A 84 -13.90 22.91 3.52
CA SER A 84 -13.75 23.75 4.73
C SER A 84 -12.95 25.04 4.52
N GLY A 85 -12.63 25.41 3.27
CA GLY A 85 -11.74 26.54 2.97
C GLY A 85 -10.26 26.24 3.23
N GLY A 86 -9.90 24.97 3.45
CA GLY A 86 -8.52 24.52 3.46
C GLY A 86 -7.91 24.60 2.05
N TYR A 87 -6.58 24.61 1.95
CA TYR A 87 -5.88 24.61 0.67
C TYR A 87 -5.54 23.19 0.22
N ALA A 88 -5.84 22.88 -1.05
CA ALA A 88 -5.63 21.54 -1.55
C ALA A 88 -4.13 21.28 -1.55
N ASN A 89 -3.77 20.07 -1.16
CA ASN A 89 -2.38 19.77 -0.95
C ASN A 89 -2.05 18.37 -1.44
N THR A 90 -0.78 18.20 -1.78
CA THR A 90 -0.21 16.92 -2.15
C THR A 90 0.87 16.60 -1.15
N GLU A 91 0.71 15.51 -0.43
CA GLU A 91 1.75 15.00 0.45
C GLU A 91 2.70 14.11 -0.36
N VAL A 92 4.00 14.23 -0.07
CA VAL A 92 5.05 13.36 -0.58
C VAL A 92 5.76 12.73 0.61
N GLN A 93 5.89 11.41 0.59
CA GLN A 93 6.57 10.65 1.64
C GLN A 93 7.74 9.90 1.04
N GLN A 94 8.90 9.97 1.68
CA GLN A 94 10.02 9.05 1.46
C GLN A 94 9.86 7.83 2.35
N LEU A 95 10.10 6.66 1.79
CA LEU A 95 9.90 5.36 2.44
C LEU A 95 11.26 4.64 2.59
N GLY A 96 11.29 3.59 3.42
CA GLY A 96 12.45 2.74 3.62
C GLY A 96 13.17 2.99 4.94
N THR A 97 14.48 3.25 4.89
CA THR A 97 15.34 3.37 6.09
C THR A 97 15.02 4.60 6.94
N THR A 98 14.68 5.70 6.26
CA THR A 98 14.19 6.94 6.86
C THR A 98 12.82 7.24 6.27
N THR A 99 11.86 7.56 7.12
CA THR A 99 10.56 8.05 6.67
C THR A 99 10.44 9.52 7.02
N ILE A 100 10.36 10.34 5.98
CA ILE A 100 10.10 11.77 6.07
C ILE A 100 9.01 12.15 5.09
N ALA A 101 8.24 13.19 5.41
CA ALA A 101 7.15 13.66 4.56
C ALA A 101 7.23 15.17 4.34
N ALA A 102 6.71 15.64 3.21
CA ALA A 102 6.50 17.06 2.94
C ALA A 102 5.13 17.27 2.30
N ILE A 103 4.57 18.45 2.49
CA ILE A 103 3.26 18.82 1.93
C ILE A 103 3.46 19.96 0.94
N LEU A 104 3.05 19.75 -0.31
CA LEU A 104 2.92 20.79 -1.33
C LEU A 104 1.53 21.43 -1.21
N TYR A 105 1.49 22.72 -0.92
CA TYR A 105 0.25 23.49 -0.87
C TYR A 105 -0.15 24.04 -2.23
N ALA A 106 -1.43 24.41 -2.38
CA ALA A 106 -1.94 25.17 -3.52
C ALA A 106 -1.22 26.51 -3.79
N SER A 107 -0.50 27.05 -2.79
CA SER A 107 0.38 28.21 -2.94
C SER A 107 1.73 27.88 -3.56
N PHE A 108 1.98 26.62 -3.94
CA PHE A 108 3.24 26.09 -4.44
C PHE A 108 4.41 26.13 -3.44
N GLY A 109 4.13 26.34 -2.16
CA GLY A 109 5.10 26.13 -1.09
C GLY A 109 5.15 24.65 -0.70
N LEU A 110 6.37 24.07 -0.63
CA LEU A 110 6.62 22.86 0.14
C LEU A 110 6.82 23.26 1.62
N GLN A 111 5.95 22.80 2.51
CA GLN A 111 6.10 23.05 3.95
C GLN A 111 7.11 22.09 4.59
N GLN A 112 7.59 22.51 5.75
CA GLN A 112 8.45 21.80 6.71
C GLN A 112 8.30 20.29 6.64
N VAL A 113 9.46 19.63 6.55
CA VAL A 113 9.56 18.19 6.49
C VAL A 113 9.15 17.59 7.85
N PHE A 114 8.22 16.65 7.83
CA PHE A 114 7.83 15.85 8.98
C PHE A 114 8.81 14.68 9.13
N ASP A 115 9.43 14.57 10.31
CA ASP A 115 10.22 13.39 10.66
C ASP A 115 9.31 12.32 11.27
N LEU A 116 9.24 11.17 10.61
CA LEU A 116 8.51 10.00 11.08
C LEU A 116 9.46 8.93 11.59
N SER A 117 10.60 9.29 12.17
CA SER A 117 11.65 8.37 12.62
C SER A 117 11.19 7.19 13.50
N MET A 118 10.05 7.31 14.21
CA MET A 118 9.45 6.22 14.98
C MET A 118 8.72 5.17 14.13
N VAL A 119 8.48 5.45 12.84
CA VAL A 119 7.72 4.63 11.90
C VAL A 119 8.43 4.62 10.54
N LYS A 120 8.87 3.44 10.13
CA LYS A 120 9.54 3.19 8.85
C LYS A 120 8.60 2.45 7.93
N PHE A 121 7.94 3.15 7.02
CA PHE A 121 7.15 2.52 5.97
C PHE A 121 8.06 1.74 5.03
N LYS A 122 7.78 0.46 4.78
CA LYS A 122 8.73 -0.43 4.11
C LYS A 122 8.86 -0.18 2.61
N THR A 123 7.75 0.02 1.91
CA THR A 123 7.69 0.18 0.44
C THR A 123 6.38 0.85 0.03
N SER A 124 6.38 1.55 -1.11
CA SER A 124 5.19 2.18 -1.68
C SER A 124 4.13 1.13 -2.08
N LYS A 125 4.57 -0.09 -2.42
CA LYS A 125 3.68 -1.22 -2.78
C LYS A 125 2.78 -1.66 -1.64
N LEU A 126 3.18 -1.39 -0.39
CA LEU A 126 2.44 -1.75 0.82
C LEU A 126 1.81 -0.53 1.47
N PHE A 127 1.51 0.50 0.68
CA PHE A 127 0.91 1.74 1.15
C PHE A 127 -0.30 2.06 0.26
N ALA A 128 -1.49 2.06 0.86
CA ALA A 128 -2.74 2.27 0.14
C ALA A 128 -3.52 3.44 0.76
N THR A 129 -3.91 4.40 -0.08
CA THR A 129 -4.88 5.42 0.33
C THR A 129 -6.28 4.82 0.27
N THR A 130 -7.01 5.02 1.35
CA THR A 130 -8.40 4.60 1.54
C THR A 130 -9.13 5.73 2.25
N GLN A 131 -10.42 5.84 2.07
CA GLN A 131 -11.21 6.83 2.79
C GLN A 131 -12.07 6.14 3.84
N VAL A 132 -12.47 6.90 4.84
CA VAL A 132 -13.57 6.53 5.71
C VAL A 132 -14.51 7.72 5.78
N GLN A 133 -15.80 7.45 5.95
CA GLN A 133 -16.84 8.43 6.23
C GLN A 133 -16.32 9.67 7.02
N GLU A 134 -16.52 10.84 6.42
CA GLU A 134 -16.16 12.18 6.94
C GLU A 134 -14.65 12.51 7.01
N ARG A 135 -13.75 11.61 6.59
CA ARG A 135 -12.31 11.87 6.54
C ARG A 135 -11.60 11.24 5.33
N ASP A 136 -11.11 12.09 4.43
CA ASP A 136 -10.35 11.71 3.22
C ASP A 136 -8.83 11.56 3.48
N ASP A 137 -8.39 11.77 4.72
CA ASP A 137 -6.96 11.88 5.08
C ASP A 137 -6.29 10.55 5.44
N TYR A 138 -6.91 9.42 5.15
CA TYR A 138 -6.46 8.13 5.69
C TYR A 138 -5.69 7.29 4.68
N ALA A 139 -4.72 6.55 5.18
CA ALA A 139 -4.04 5.50 4.45
C ALA A 139 -3.70 4.35 5.38
N VAL A 140 -3.41 3.20 4.78
CA VAL A 140 -2.91 2.01 5.48
C VAL A 140 -1.58 1.64 4.89
N ALA A 141 -0.61 1.37 5.78
CA ALA A 141 0.74 1.08 5.37
C ALA A 141 1.31 -0.09 6.18
N TRP A 142 2.17 -0.90 5.56
CA TRP A 142 3.01 -1.84 6.28
C TRP A 142 4.29 -1.14 6.74
N ALA A 143 4.56 -1.16 8.04
CA ALA A 143 5.66 -0.42 8.64
C ALA A 143 6.41 -1.24 9.68
N ALA A 144 7.70 -0.91 9.87
CA ALA A 144 8.38 -1.17 11.12
C ALA A 144 8.22 0.06 12.03
N PHE A 145 7.87 -0.12 13.29
CA PHE A 145 7.60 0.98 14.21
C PHE A 145 8.00 0.62 15.65
N THR A 146 8.29 1.64 16.46
CA THR A 146 8.67 1.45 17.87
C THR A 146 7.49 1.76 18.77
N VAL A 147 7.16 0.84 19.68
CA VAL A 147 6.16 1.06 20.75
C VAL A 147 6.74 0.72 22.10
N ALA A 148 6.21 1.31 23.17
CA ALA A 148 6.53 0.87 24.52
C ALA A 148 5.95 -0.53 24.75
N ASP A 149 6.79 -1.46 25.17
CA ASP A 149 6.37 -2.79 25.62
C ASP A 149 5.43 -2.66 26.83
N VAL A 150 4.31 -3.37 26.80
CA VAL A 150 3.23 -3.21 27.78
C VAL A 150 3.66 -3.66 29.18
N VAL A 151 4.63 -4.57 29.27
CA VAL A 151 5.08 -5.15 30.55
C VAL A 151 6.26 -4.37 31.13
N SER A 152 7.26 -4.08 30.29
CA SER A 152 8.54 -3.49 30.72
C SER A 152 8.61 -1.96 30.52
N GLY A 153 7.73 -1.39 29.69
CA GLY A 153 7.82 0.00 29.25
C GLY A 153 9.00 0.30 28.32
N ALA A 154 9.85 -0.71 28.03
CA ALA A 154 10.99 -0.55 27.15
C ALA A 154 10.54 -0.40 25.69
N PRO A 155 11.26 0.37 24.85
CA PRO A 155 10.95 0.44 23.42
C PRO A 155 11.16 -0.93 22.78
N ALA A 156 10.12 -1.42 22.10
CA ALA A 156 10.14 -2.63 21.31
C ALA A 156 9.84 -2.29 19.85
N GLU A 157 10.71 -2.73 18.95
CA GLU A 157 10.43 -2.68 17.51
C GLU A 157 9.38 -3.73 17.15
N LYS A 158 8.36 -3.30 16.41
CA LYS A 158 7.32 -4.14 15.84
C LYS A 158 7.28 -3.93 14.34
N GLU A 159 6.73 -4.90 13.63
CA GLU A 159 6.43 -4.80 12.21
C GLU A 159 4.99 -5.24 11.98
N GLY A 160 4.25 -4.47 11.19
CA GLY A 160 2.84 -4.72 10.98
C GLY A 160 2.14 -3.64 10.19
N TRP A 161 0.83 -3.83 10.03
CA TRP A 161 -0.06 -2.83 9.45
C TRP A 161 -0.31 -1.69 10.43
N VAL A 162 -0.15 -0.47 9.94
CA VAL A 162 -0.46 0.76 10.65
C VAL A 162 -1.44 1.60 9.87
N GLY A 163 -2.31 2.31 10.60
CA GLY A 163 -3.10 3.39 10.03
C GLY A 163 -2.27 4.67 9.99
N VAL A 164 -2.38 5.40 8.90
CA VAL A 164 -1.74 6.72 8.71
C VAL A 164 -2.85 7.74 8.55
N PHE A 165 -3.04 8.54 9.59
CA PHE A 165 -3.96 9.67 9.57
C PHE A 165 -3.19 10.95 9.30
N ARG A 166 -3.64 11.69 8.30
CA ARG A 166 -3.01 12.93 7.88
C ARG A 166 -3.88 14.11 8.34
N ASN A 167 -3.25 15.20 8.70
CA ASN A 167 -3.87 16.49 8.87
C ASN A 167 -2.89 17.50 8.27
N THR A 168 -3.40 18.61 7.76
CA THR A 168 -2.63 19.78 7.29
C THR A 168 -1.40 20.12 8.14
N SER A 169 -1.40 19.83 9.44
CA SER A 169 -0.30 20.15 10.35
C SER A 169 0.41 18.94 10.97
N ASN A 170 -0.10 17.71 10.82
CA ASN A 170 0.44 16.55 11.54
C ASN A 170 0.18 15.25 10.78
N ILE A 171 1.08 14.27 10.94
CA ILE A 171 0.87 12.89 10.54
C ILE A 171 0.82 12.04 11.81
N ILE A 172 -0.28 11.32 11.99
CA ILE A 172 -0.52 10.44 13.14
C ILE A 172 -0.50 9.01 12.64
N VAL A 173 0.38 8.18 13.21
CA VAL A 173 0.45 6.75 12.93
C VAL A 173 -0.14 5.97 14.10
N THR A 174 -0.95 4.97 13.81
CA THR A 174 -1.63 4.14 14.81
C THR A 174 -1.42 2.65 14.53
N ASP A 175 -1.09 1.88 15.58
CA ASP A 175 -0.93 0.42 15.54
C ASP A 175 -2.23 -0.33 15.92
N GLN A 176 -3.26 0.39 16.34
CA GLN A 176 -4.47 -0.18 16.92
C GLN A 176 -5.45 -0.65 15.82
N GLY A 177 -5.77 -1.95 15.84
CA GLY A 177 -6.96 -2.50 15.17
C GLY A 177 -6.77 -3.21 13.82
N GLN A 178 -5.52 -3.40 13.38
CA GLN A 178 -5.22 -4.02 12.08
C GLN A 178 -4.88 -5.53 12.15
N THR A 179 -5.32 -6.24 13.18
CA THR A 179 -4.96 -7.65 13.42
C THR A 179 -5.49 -8.64 12.38
N ASN A 180 -6.44 -8.22 11.53
CA ASN A 180 -7.10 -9.09 10.54
C ASN A 180 -6.47 -9.00 9.15
N LEU A 181 -5.53 -8.08 8.93
CA LEU A 181 -4.78 -7.97 7.69
C LEU A 181 -3.66 -9.03 7.64
N PRO A 182 -3.27 -9.51 6.44
CA PRO A 182 -2.31 -10.61 6.35
C PRO A 182 -0.92 -10.17 6.82
N PRO A 183 -0.19 -11.02 7.57
CA PRO A 183 1.11 -10.67 8.15
C PRO A 183 2.28 -10.70 7.16
N PHE A 184 2.05 -11.20 5.94
CA PHE A 184 3.05 -11.27 4.87
C PHE A 184 2.49 -10.68 3.59
N PRO A 185 2.27 -9.36 3.54
CA PRO A 185 1.70 -8.74 2.37
C PRO A 185 2.74 -8.59 1.25
N MET A 186 2.25 -8.64 0.02
CA MET A 186 3.00 -8.35 -1.21
C MET A 186 2.61 -7.00 -1.79
N LEU A 187 1.31 -6.70 -1.79
CA LEU A 187 0.74 -5.51 -2.41
C LEU A 187 -0.48 -5.04 -1.63
N ALA A 188 -0.64 -3.73 -1.48
CA ALA A 188 -1.87 -3.11 -1.02
C ALA A 188 -2.30 -2.01 -1.99
N VAL A 189 -3.59 -1.97 -2.29
CA VAL A 189 -4.20 -0.92 -3.11
C VAL A 189 -5.55 -0.55 -2.51
N GLY A 190 -5.89 0.74 -2.54
CA GLY A 190 -7.16 1.22 -2.00
C GLY A 190 -8.06 1.82 -3.06
N ALA A 191 -9.36 1.68 -2.87
CA ALA A 191 -10.38 2.41 -3.61
C ALA A 191 -11.16 3.26 -2.62
N TYR A 192 -11.15 4.59 -2.78
CA TYR A 192 -11.79 5.50 -1.82
C TYR A 192 -13.06 6.13 -2.42
N SER A 193 -13.97 6.68 -1.63
CA SER A 193 -15.28 7.12 -2.13
C SER A 193 -15.73 8.48 -1.61
N THR A 194 -15.82 9.50 -2.47
CA THR A 194 -16.15 10.88 -2.08
C THR A 194 -17.58 11.10 -1.57
N THR A 195 -18.45 10.09 -1.61
CA THR A 195 -19.87 10.21 -1.27
C THR A 195 -20.19 9.92 0.21
N ASN A 196 -19.24 10.19 1.11
CA ASN A 196 -19.29 9.79 2.53
C ASN A 196 -19.37 8.26 2.76
N ALA A 197 -19.07 7.46 1.74
CA ALA A 197 -18.99 6.02 1.87
C ALA A 197 -17.61 5.61 2.39
N ASN A 198 -17.56 4.48 3.07
CA ASN A 198 -16.30 3.88 3.48
C ASN A 198 -15.54 3.38 2.25
N GLY A 199 -14.26 3.71 2.18
CA GLY A 199 -13.34 3.15 1.22
C GLY A 199 -13.03 1.69 1.50
N ASP A 200 -12.42 1.08 0.50
CA ASP A 200 -12.09 -0.32 0.41
C ASP A 200 -10.57 -0.48 0.27
N LEU A 201 -10.00 -1.40 1.06
CA LEU A 201 -8.60 -1.78 1.00
C LEU A 201 -8.51 -3.20 0.44
N VAL A 202 -7.68 -3.40 -0.57
CA VAL A 202 -7.32 -4.74 -1.05
C VAL A 202 -5.86 -5.02 -0.71
N VAL A 203 -5.62 -6.17 -0.10
CA VAL A 203 -4.28 -6.66 0.20
C VAL A 203 -4.08 -8.01 -0.45
N TYR A 204 -3.00 -8.13 -1.23
CA TYR A 204 -2.49 -9.42 -1.72
C TYR A 204 -1.36 -9.87 -0.81
N ASP A 205 -1.41 -11.12 -0.36
CA ASP A 205 -0.31 -11.75 0.36
C ASP A 205 0.82 -12.21 -0.58
N LYS A 206 1.91 -12.71 0.00
CA LYS A 206 3.06 -13.25 -0.76
C LYS A 206 2.72 -14.48 -1.62
N ASP A 207 1.61 -15.16 -1.35
CA ASP A 207 1.14 -16.28 -2.16
C ASP A 207 0.26 -15.79 -3.34
N GLY A 208 0.03 -14.47 -3.44
CA GLY A 208 -0.79 -13.86 -4.47
C GLY A 208 -2.30 -13.90 -4.16
N THR A 209 -2.69 -14.31 -2.95
CA THR A 209 -4.11 -14.35 -2.56
C THR A 209 -4.57 -12.96 -2.14
N GLY A 210 -5.56 -12.42 -2.84
CA GLY A 210 -6.14 -11.12 -2.56
C GLY A 210 -7.32 -11.18 -1.60
N TYR A 211 -7.39 -10.23 -0.66
CA TYR A 211 -8.53 -10.02 0.22
C TYR A 211 -8.96 -8.55 0.21
N LEU A 212 -10.27 -8.34 0.11
CA LEU A 212 -10.94 -7.07 0.28
C LEU A 212 -11.33 -6.87 1.75
N TYR A 213 -11.03 -5.67 2.24
CA TYR A 213 -11.33 -5.17 3.57
C TYR A 213 -12.07 -3.86 3.44
N ARG A 214 -13.32 -3.82 3.92
CA ARG A 214 -14.12 -2.59 3.92
C ARG A 214 -13.87 -1.81 5.19
N ALA A 215 -13.53 -0.53 5.07
CA ALA A 215 -13.45 0.32 6.23
C ALA A 215 -14.84 0.39 6.89
N SER A 216 -14.92 0.34 8.23
CA SER A 216 -16.21 0.30 8.93
C SER A 216 -16.53 1.56 9.73
N SER A 217 -15.56 2.10 10.47
CA SER A 217 -15.71 3.36 11.21
C SER A 217 -14.36 3.84 11.75
N VAL A 218 -14.23 5.16 11.93
CA VAL A 218 -13.20 5.75 12.80
C VAL A 218 -13.71 5.57 14.23
N ARG A 219 -12.95 4.93 15.11
CA ARG A 219 -13.18 5.16 16.54
C ARG A 219 -12.18 6.21 17.02
N HIS A 220 -12.64 7.45 17.13
CA HIS A 220 -11.98 8.40 18.02
C HIS A 220 -12.21 7.90 19.44
N PRO A 221 -11.19 7.42 20.15
CA PRO A 221 -11.40 7.17 21.56
C PRO A 221 -11.61 8.54 22.21
N THR A 222 -12.57 8.60 23.12
CA THR A 222 -12.96 9.83 23.80
C THR A 222 -11.79 10.33 24.65
N GLY A 223 -11.00 11.26 24.11
CA GLY A 223 -9.86 11.87 24.78
C GLY A 223 -8.91 12.52 23.76
N VAL A 224 -8.43 13.73 24.08
CA VAL A 224 -7.56 14.54 23.19
C VAL A 224 -6.24 13.84 22.82
N ASN A 225 -5.89 12.76 23.53
CA ASN A 225 -4.64 12.00 23.38
C ASN A 225 -4.86 10.50 23.10
N ALA A 226 -6.09 10.08 22.81
CA ALA A 226 -6.34 8.65 22.64
C ALA A 226 -6.07 8.24 21.18
N PRO A 227 -5.30 7.16 20.94
CA PRO A 227 -4.89 6.75 19.60
C PRO A 227 -6.13 6.40 18.78
N ILE A 228 -6.28 7.02 17.61
CA ILE A 228 -7.37 6.71 16.69
C ILE A 228 -7.26 5.23 16.33
N ALA A 229 -8.24 4.42 16.76
CA ALA A 229 -8.25 2.99 16.50
C ALA A 229 -9.18 2.72 15.32
N TRP A 230 -8.69 1.93 14.38
CA TRP A 230 -9.37 1.66 13.13
C TRP A 230 -9.79 0.22 13.02
N LEU A 231 -11.05 0.01 12.69
CA LEU A 231 -11.60 -1.31 12.46
C LEU A 231 -11.97 -1.40 10.97
N TYR A 232 -11.18 -2.14 10.20
CA TYR A 232 -11.77 -2.78 9.03
C TYR A 232 -12.82 -3.75 9.54
N SER A 233 -13.96 -3.84 8.83
CA SER A 233 -14.91 -4.89 9.16
C SER A 233 -14.15 -6.21 9.15
N GLY A 234 -14.22 -6.99 10.23
CA GLY A 234 -13.44 -8.23 10.33
C GLY A 234 -13.78 -9.27 9.24
N GLN A 235 -14.76 -8.98 8.39
CA GLN A 235 -15.13 -9.78 7.23
C GLN A 235 -14.17 -9.48 6.07
N LYS A 236 -13.11 -10.29 5.97
CA LYS A 236 -12.30 -10.37 4.76
C LYS A 236 -13.11 -11.06 3.65
N GLN A 237 -13.16 -10.44 2.48
CA GLN A 237 -13.79 -11.02 1.30
C GLN A 237 -12.70 -11.44 0.30
N PRO A 238 -12.60 -12.72 -0.10
CA PRO A 238 -11.63 -13.12 -1.12
C PRO A 238 -11.85 -12.37 -2.44
N ILE A 239 -10.76 -12.00 -3.11
CA ILE A 239 -10.80 -11.46 -4.47
C ILE A 239 -10.75 -12.61 -5.48
N ASP A 240 -11.67 -12.61 -6.45
CA ASP A 240 -11.52 -13.42 -7.65
C ASP A 240 -10.41 -12.79 -8.52
N SER A 241 -9.25 -13.44 -8.60
CA SER A 241 -8.15 -12.94 -9.43
C SER A 241 -8.42 -13.04 -10.93
N GLY A 242 -9.50 -13.71 -11.35
CA GLY A 242 -9.82 -13.91 -12.77
C GLY A 242 -8.73 -14.66 -13.53
N GLY A 243 -7.92 -15.46 -12.84
CA GLY A 243 -6.74 -16.14 -13.40
C GLY A 243 -5.49 -15.25 -13.54
N ALA A 244 -5.55 -13.99 -13.12
CA ALA A 244 -4.36 -13.15 -13.03
C ALA A 244 -3.44 -13.66 -11.91
N THR A 245 -2.14 -13.63 -12.17
CA THR A 245 -1.09 -13.85 -11.18
C THR A 245 -0.26 -12.57 -11.13
N LEU A 246 -0.35 -11.85 -10.01
CA LEU A 246 0.39 -10.61 -9.84
C LEU A 246 1.86 -10.92 -9.55
N THR A 247 2.78 -10.15 -10.13
CA THR A 247 4.20 -10.25 -9.78
C THR A 247 4.52 -9.49 -8.49
N SER A 248 5.67 -9.78 -7.88
CA SER A 248 6.19 -8.99 -6.75
C SER A 248 6.57 -7.56 -7.14
N GLU A 249 6.64 -7.26 -8.44
CA GLU A 249 6.95 -5.93 -8.96
C GLU A 249 5.73 -5.07 -9.23
N ALA A 250 4.53 -5.61 -9.08
CA ALA A 250 3.28 -4.88 -9.28
C ALA A 250 3.25 -3.54 -8.52
N ILE A 251 2.69 -2.53 -9.17
CA ILE A 251 2.63 -1.15 -8.69
C ILE A 251 1.16 -0.79 -8.45
N PRO A 252 0.77 -0.51 -7.20
CA PRO A 252 -0.60 -0.16 -6.88
C PRO A 252 -0.86 1.31 -7.21
N ILE A 253 -2.06 1.60 -7.70
CA ILE A 253 -2.55 2.96 -7.90
C ILE A 253 -3.93 3.03 -7.23
N SER A 254 -3.97 3.66 -6.07
CA SER A 254 -5.23 3.99 -5.39
C SER A 254 -5.97 5.07 -6.17
N ALA A 255 -7.30 4.95 -6.28
CA ALA A 255 -8.14 5.95 -6.92
C ALA A 255 -9.58 5.95 -6.35
N GLN A 256 -10.41 6.88 -6.84
CA GLN A 256 -11.80 7.02 -6.40
C GLN A 256 -12.69 5.92 -7.00
N ASN A 257 -13.36 5.14 -6.16
CA ASN A 257 -14.28 4.02 -6.44
C ASN A 257 -13.66 2.84 -7.23
N ILE A 258 -12.43 2.97 -7.68
CA ILE A 258 -11.69 1.98 -8.45
C ILE A 258 -10.25 1.94 -7.95
N ALA A 259 -9.63 0.78 -8.06
CA ALA A 259 -8.21 0.59 -7.87
C ALA A 259 -7.58 0.08 -9.16
N PHE A 260 -6.37 0.53 -9.47
CA PHE A 260 -5.58 -0.02 -10.57
C PHE A 260 -4.31 -0.66 -10.05
N ILE A 261 -3.85 -1.70 -10.76
CA ILE A 261 -2.56 -2.34 -10.53
C ILE A 261 -1.85 -2.40 -11.87
N LEU A 262 -0.67 -1.79 -11.95
CA LEU A 262 0.23 -1.98 -13.08
C LEU A 262 1.13 -3.16 -12.78
N ASP A 263 1.28 -4.07 -13.72
CA ASP A 263 2.12 -5.25 -13.52
C ASP A 263 2.91 -5.61 -14.77
N GLN A 264 3.87 -6.51 -14.60
CA GLN A 264 4.78 -6.97 -15.62
C GLN A 264 4.22 -8.21 -16.32
N THR A 265 4.13 -8.15 -17.65
CA THR A 265 3.93 -9.36 -18.46
C THR A 265 5.24 -10.16 -18.58
N LEU A 266 5.18 -11.41 -19.05
CA LEU A 266 6.39 -12.22 -19.32
C LEU A 266 7.40 -11.56 -20.29
N ASN A 267 6.92 -10.61 -21.07
CA ASN A 267 7.68 -9.85 -22.07
C ASN A 267 8.11 -8.47 -21.55
N ASN A 268 8.11 -8.24 -20.23
CA ASN A 268 8.45 -6.94 -19.64
C ASN A 268 7.60 -5.76 -20.13
N LEU A 269 6.39 -6.01 -20.66
CA LEU A 269 5.42 -4.97 -21.02
C LEU A 269 4.46 -4.72 -19.85
N THR A 270 3.94 -3.50 -19.78
CA THR A 270 2.97 -3.10 -18.76
C THR A 270 1.59 -3.69 -19.04
N VAL A 271 1.03 -4.45 -18.11
CA VAL A 271 -0.39 -4.82 -18.08
C VAL A 271 -1.11 -3.99 -17.01
N VAL A 272 -2.35 -3.59 -17.31
CA VAL A 272 -3.21 -2.88 -16.37
C VAL A 272 -4.30 -3.83 -15.88
N TYR A 273 -4.42 -3.95 -14.56
CA TYR A 273 -5.57 -4.55 -13.91
C TYR A 273 -6.41 -3.48 -13.22
N SER A 274 -7.72 -3.68 -13.22
CA SER A 274 -8.67 -2.84 -12.51
C SER A 274 -9.47 -3.66 -11.51
N LEU A 275 -9.87 -3.03 -10.41
CA LEU A 275 -10.68 -3.63 -9.37
C LEU A 275 -11.68 -2.60 -8.85
N ARG A 276 -12.98 -2.96 -8.83
CA ARG A 276 -14.09 -2.09 -8.39
C ARG A 276 -14.81 -2.72 -7.19
N PRO A 277 -14.33 -2.50 -5.97
CA PRO A 277 -14.83 -3.17 -4.77
C PRO A 277 -16.32 -2.99 -4.48
N ASP A 278 -16.91 -1.91 -4.95
CA ASP A 278 -18.32 -1.54 -4.78
C ASP A 278 -19.28 -2.42 -5.60
N SER A 279 -18.80 -2.95 -6.73
CA SER A 279 -19.60 -3.66 -7.72
C SER A 279 -19.18 -5.12 -7.85
N SER A 280 -17.88 -5.41 -7.81
CA SER A 280 -17.36 -6.78 -7.85
C SER A 280 -15.98 -6.90 -7.21
N PRO A 281 -15.77 -7.82 -6.26
CA PRO A 281 -14.45 -8.13 -5.69
C PRO A 281 -13.62 -8.98 -6.68
N LYS A 282 -13.50 -8.51 -7.92
CA LYS A 282 -12.82 -9.21 -9.01
C LYS A 282 -11.71 -8.34 -9.58
N LEU A 283 -10.54 -8.93 -9.71
CA LEU A 283 -9.45 -8.36 -10.47
C LEU A 283 -9.68 -8.63 -11.95
N VAL A 284 -9.78 -7.56 -12.74
CA VAL A 284 -10.05 -7.65 -14.18
C VAL A 284 -8.87 -7.10 -14.93
N LYS A 285 -8.29 -7.89 -15.84
CA LYS A 285 -7.31 -7.39 -16.80
C LYS A 285 -8.00 -6.43 -17.76
N VAL A 286 -7.53 -5.19 -17.82
CA VAL A 286 -8.05 -4.20 -18.77
C VAL A 286 -7.54 -4.57 -20.17
N ALA A 287 -8.45 -4.61 -21.15
CA ALA A 287 -8.08 -4.91 -22.53
C ALA A 287 -7.21 -3.77 -23.08
N THR A 288 -6.02 -4.11 -23.58
CA THR A 288 -5.09 -3.15 -24.19
C THR A 288 -5.05 -3.34 -25.70
N LYS A 289 -5.00 -2.23 -26.44
CA LYS A 289 -4.90 -2.19 -27.91
C LYS A 289 -3.66 -1.40 -28.31
N GLY A 290 -3.00 -1.86 -29.37
CA GLY A 290 -1.84 -1.20 -29.95
C GLY A 290 -0.58 -1.33 -29.09
N ASN A 291 0.26 -0.31 -29.14
CA ASN A 291 1.55 -0.29 -28.47
C ASN A 291 1.38 -0.14 -26.94
N VAL A 292 2.36 -0.64 -26.19
CA VAL A 292 2.32 -0.71 -24.72
C VAL A 292 3.66 -0.21 -24.18
N PRO A 293 3.71 0.53 -23.06
CA PRO A 293 4.98 0.93 -22.47
C PRO A 293 5.69 -0.27 -21.84
N PRO A 294 7.04 -0.36 -21.94
CA PRO A 294 7.81 -1.30 -21.14
C PRO A 294 7.55 -1.09 -19.65
N PHE A 295 7.41 -2.19 -18.91
CA PHE A 295 7.25 -2.19 -17.47
C PHE A 295 8.59 -1.93 -16.79
N ILE A 296 8.61 -0.97 -15.86
CA ILE A 296 9.78 -0.63 -15.08
C ILE A 296 9.39 -0.61 -13.61
N LYS A 297 10.05 -1.40 -12.78
CA LYS A 297 9.71 -1.58 -11.35
C LYS A 297 9.62 -0.29 -10.52
N ASN A 298 10.33 0.76 -10.93
CA ASN A 298 10.35 2.06 -10.25
C ASN A 298 9.53 3.14 -10.98
N MET A 299 8.67 2.76 -11.95
CA MET A 299 7.78 3.74 -12.56
C MET A 299 6.75 4.23 -11.53
N ALA A 300 6.28 5.45 -11.68
CA ALA A 300 5.21 5.99 -10.86
C ALA A 300 3.95 6.14 -11.70
N GLY A 301 2.78 5.92 -11.11
CA GLY A 301 1.50 6.03 -11.78
C GLY A 301 0.52 6.87 -10.95
N THR A 302 -0.35 7.60 -11.63
CA THR A 302 -1.46 8.32 -11.01
C THR A 302 -2.68 8.36 -11.93
N VAL A 303 -3.87 8.58 -11.37
CA VAL A 303 -5.11 8.68 -12.14
C VAL A 303 -5.46 10.14 -12.35
N LEU A 304 -5.80 10.51 -13.59
CA LEU A 304 -6.30 11.84 -13.90
C LEU A 304 -7.79 11.95 -13.56
N ASP A 305 -8.19 13.17 -13.21
CA ASP A 305 -9.58 13.49 -12.90
C ASP A 305 -10.16 12.58 -11.80
N GLU A 306 -9.35 12.37 -10.77
CA GLU A 306 -9.64 11.51 -9.61
C GLU A 306 -10.86 11.96 -8.79
N TYR A 307 -11.46 13.10 -9.14
CA TYR A 307 -12.58 13.71 -8.40
C TYR A 307 -13.92 13.64 -9.12
N SER A 308 -13.92 13.41 -10.44
CA SER A 308 -15.16 13.29 -11.21
C SER A 308 -15.86 11.94 -11.03
N GLY A 309 -15.21 10.98 -10.35
CA GLY A 309 -15.71 9.62 -10.18
C GLY A 309 -15.63 8.75 -11.43
N THR A 310 -15.14 9.29 -12.56
CA THR A 310 -15.01 8.52 -13.80
C THR A 310 -13.60 8.04 -14.07
N SER A 311 -12.56 8.62 -13.44
CA SER A 311 -11.18 8.08 -13.40
C SER A 311 -10.77 7.32 -14.67
N GLU A 312 -10.84 8.00 -15.82
CA GLU A 312 -10.77 7.34 -17.13
C GLU A 312 -9.35 7.19 -17.65
N LYS A 313 -8.37 7.81 -16.97
CA LYS A 313 -7.02 7.95 -17.51
C LYS A 313 -5.95 7.74 -16.44
N ILE A 314 -4.97 6.90 -16.77
CA ILE A 314 -3.80 6.64 -15.92
C ILE A 314 -2.59 7.27 -16.60
N VAL A 315 -1.85 8.09 -15.89
CA VAL A 315 -0.55 8.58 -16.35
C VAL A 315 0.53 7.82 -15.63
N ILE A 316 1.52 7.35 -16.39
CA ILE A 316 2.73 6.77 -15.85
C ILE A 316 3.94 7.63 -16.22
N TYR A 317 4.89 7.70 -15.30
CA TYR A 317 6.22 8.24 -15.52
C TYR A 317 7.23 7.11 -15.39
N SER A 318 8.19 7.06 -16.31
CA SER A 318 9.29 6.10 -16.24
C SER A 318 10.58 6.66 -16.87
N LEU A 319 11.71 6.04 -16.56
CA LEU A 319 12.97 6.28 -17.25
C LEU A 319 13.22 5.18 -18.28
N ASP A 320 13.55 5.55 -19.51
CA ASP A 320 14.04 4.59 -20.48
C ASP A 320 15.35 3.94 -19.97
N GLN A 321 15.38 2.62 -19.86
CA GLN A 321 16.51 1.91 -19.24
C GLN A 321 17.79 1.97 -20.07
N THR A 322 17.70 2.28 -21.37
CA THR A 322 18.86 2.34 -22.27
C THR A 322 19.45 3.74 -22.32
N THR A 323 18.59 4.76 -22.38
CA THR A 323 18.98 6.14 -22.60
C THR A 323 18.94 7.01 -21.35
N GLY A 324 18.26 6.55 -20.29
CA GLY A 324 17.96 7.35 -19.10
C GLY A 324 16.92 8.44 -19.32
N ALA A 325 16.31 8.51 -20.52
CA ALA A 325 15.36 9.56 -20.86
C ALA A 325 14.03 9.37 -20.10
N ALA A 326 13.59 10.43 -19.42
CA ALA A 326 12.30 10.44 -18.75
C ALA A 326 11.16 10.56 -19.77
N ARG A 327 10.07 9.80 -19.54
CA ARG A 327 8.91 9.76 -20.43
C ARG A 327 7.62 9.62 -19.65
N PHE A 328 6.57 10.19 -20.21
CA PHE A 328 5.19 9.97 -19.77
C PHE A 328 4.45 9.13 -20.79
N ASN A 329 3.59 8.24 -20.31
CA ASN A 329 2.58 7.59 -21.15
C ASN A 329 1.22 7.72 -20.46
N LEU A 330 0.17 7.82 -21.26
CA LEU A 330 -1.21 7.97 -20.82
C LEU A 330 -1.99 6.74 -21.29
N PHE A 331 -2.64 6.05 -20.37
CA PHE A 331 -3.58 4.98 -20.68
C PHE A 331 -5.00 5.49 -20.54
N ASP A 332 -5.78 5.37 -21.60
CA ASP A 332 -7.21 5.64 -21.57
C ASP A 332 -7.96 4.33 -21.31
N THR A 333 -8.57 4.22 -20.13
CA THR A 333 -9.19 2.98 -19.63
C THR A 333 -10.49 2.64 -20.35
N VAL A 334 -11.11 3.60 -21.04
CA VAL A 334 -12.34 3.43 -21.82
C VAL A 334 -12.01 2.81 -23.17
N THR A 335 -11.01 3.36 -23.87
CA THR A 335 -10.61 2.89 -25.20
C THR A 335 -9.66 1.69 -25.15
N GLY A 336 -8.91 1.57 -24.05
CA GLY A 336 -7.86 0.58 -23.85
C GLY A 336 -6.56 0.92 -24.60
N ILE A 337 -6.32 2.19 -24.91
CA ILE A 337 -5.20 2.63 -25.74
C ILE A 337 -4.18 3.39 -24.90
N TRP A 338 -2.90 3.08 -25.10
CA TRP A 338 -1.80 3.90 -24.60
C TRP A 338 -1.41 4.97 -25.62
N THR A 339 -1.05 6.15 -25.12
CA THR A 339 -0.43 7.24 -25.91
C THR A 339 0.83 7.74 -25.19
N GLY A 340 1.82 8.23 -25.96
CA GLY A 340 3.09 8.71 -25.44
C GLY A 340 4.30 8.23 -26.25
N SER A 341 5.45 8.84 -25.97
CA SER A 341 6.71 8.57 -26.68
C SER A 341 7.42 7.29 -26.22
N GLY A 342 6.94 6.64 -25.16
CA GLY A 342 7.55 5.47 -24.55
C GLY A 342 6.97 4.12 -24.97
N LEU A 343 6.13 4.08 -26.00
CA LEU A 343 5.39 2.87 -26.37
C LEU A 343 6.18 1.99 -27.32
N VAL A 344 6.09 0.67 -27.13
CA VAL A 344 6.68 -0.33 -28.01
C VAL A 344 5.61 -1.24 -28.60
N ASP A 345 5.84 -1.73 -29.81
CA ASP A 345 4.95 -2.69 -30.46
C ASP A 345 5.13 -4.07 -29.80
N PRO A 346 4.08 -4.64 -29.17
CA PRO A 346 4.17 -5.93 -28.49
C PRO A 346 4.52 -7.10 -29.42
N SER A 347 4.35 -6.94 -30.74
CA SER A 347 4.71 -7.96 -31.74
C SER A 347 6.18 -7.89 -32.19
N SER A 348 6.86 -6.78 -31.92
CA SER A 348 8.22 -6.52 -32.40
C SER A 348 9.32 -7.10 -31.50
N GLU A 349 8.96 -7.63 -30.33
CA GLU A 349 9.92 -8.24 -29.42
C GLU A 349 10.31 -9.63 -29.93
N PRO A 350 11.62 -9.92 -30.09
CA PRO A 350 12.06 -11.24 -30.54
C PRO A 350 11.49 -12.27 -29.58
N ALA A 351 10.76 -13.26 -30.11
CA ALA A 351 10.14 -14.33 -29.33
C ALA A 351 11.15 -14.87 -28.32
N THR A 352 11.06 -14.43 -27.07
CA THR A 352 11.94 -14.84 -26.00
C THR A 352 11.76 -16.34 -25.90
N ALA A 353 12.87 -17.09 -26.05
CA ALA A 353 12.85 -18.54 -26.03
C ALA A 353 11.97 -19.01 -24.87
N SER A 354 11.04 -19.94 -25.16
CA SER A 354 10.03 -20.40 -24.20
C SER A 354 10.62 -20.50 -22.80
N PRO A 355 9.98 -19.90 -21.79
CA PRO A 355 10.51 -19.93 -20.44
C PRO A 355 10.79 -21.38 -20.08
N LEU A 356 12.05 -21.67 -19.71
CA LEU A 356 12.42 -22.95 -19.13
C LEU A 356 11.41 -23.19 -18.00
N LEU A 357 10.58 -24.22 -18.19
CA LEU A 357 9.55 -24.63 -17.25
C LEU A 357 10.11 -24.50 -15.83
N PRO A 358 9.35 -23.91 -14.89
CA PRO A 358 9.80 -23.85 -13.50
C PRO A 358 10.20 -25.25 -13.05
N PRO A 359 11.28 -25.41 -12.25
CA PRO A 359 11.73 -26.71 -11.81
C PRO A 359 10.53 -27.45 -11.22
N ARG A 360 10.16 -28.54 -11.88
CA ARG A 360 9.03 -29.40 -11.50
C ARG A 360 9.21 -29.70 -10.02
N LYS A 361 8.32 -29.15 -9.17
CA LYS A 361 8.30 -29.44 -7.74
C LYS A 361 8.19 -30.97 -7.64
N ILE A 362 9.30 -31.61 -7.27
CA ILE A 362 9.32 -33.05 -7.05
C ILE A 362 8.44 -33.25 -5.81
N ILE A 363 7.20 -33.64 -6.05
CA ILE A 363 6.33 -34.17 -5.02
C ILE A 363 6.95 -35.51 -4.65
N THR A 364 7.73 -35.54 -3.57
CA THR A 364 8.07 -36.79 -2.91
C THR A 364 6.77 -37.36 -2.39
N LEU A 365 6.18 -38.31 -3.12
CA LEU A 365 5.15 -39.17 -2.57
C LEU A 365 5.82 -40.05 -1.52
N ASP A 366 5.63 -39.73 -0.25
CA ASP A 366 5.80 -40.69 0.84
C ASP A 366 4.69 -41.75 0.72
N GLN A 367 4.96 -42.79 -0.07
CA GLN A 367 4.21 -44.03 -0.05
C GLN A 367 4.99 -45.08 0.76
N GLY A 368 4.58 -45.20 2.03
CA GLY A 368 4.37 -46.46 2.76
C GLY A 368 5.44 -47.55 2.71
N ALA A 369 6.06 -47.78 3.87
CA ALA A 369 6.41 -49.13 4.30
C ALA A 369 5.89 -49.34 5.73
N ASN A 370 4.74 -50.01 5.82
CA ASN A 370 4.27 -50.69 7.02
C ASN A 370 4.87 -52.12 7.07
N ASN A 371 4.93 -52.64 8.29
CA ASN A 371 5.20 -54.02 8.75
C ASN A 371 6.64 -54.29 9.22
N ALA A 372 6.90 -55.09 10.25
CA ALA A 372 6.22 -55.49 11.49
C ALA A 372 7.24 -56.40 12.22
N SER A 373 7.22 -56.37 13.55
CA SER A 373 7.62 -57.44 14.51
C SER A 373 9.00 -58.09 14.47
N GLU A 374 9.73 -57.98 15.60
CA GLU A 374 10.35 -59.06 16.40
C GLU A 374 10.89 -58.42 17.71
N ILE A 375 10.23 -58.58 18.87
CA ILE A 375 10.44 -59.60 19.90
C ILE A 375 11.92 -59.83 20.29
N SER A 376 12.33 -59.25 21.42
CA SER A 376 13.16 -59.95 22.41
C SER A 376 13.03 -59.27 23.78
N ALA A 377 12.69 -60.11 24.76
CA ALA A 377 12.43 -59.78 26.15
C ALA A 377 13.72 -59.71 26.98
N GLU A 378 13.70 -58.90 28.05
CA GLU A 378 14.34 -59.14 29.36
C GLU A 378 13.93 -57.98 30.30
N ARG A 379 12.91 -58.15 31.16
CA ARG A 379 13.01 -58.44 32.61
C ARG A 379 14.21 -57.77 33.32
N ASN A 380 13.92 -56.77 34.17
CA ASN A 380 14.03 -56.98 35.62
C ASN A 380 13.15 -56.02 36.43
N GLU A 381 12.52 -56.59 37.46
CA GLU A 381 11.57 -55.98 38.39
C GLU A 381 12.25 -55.24 39.55
N THR A 382 11.54 -54.28 40.15
CA THR A 382 11.22 -54.16 41.60
C THR A 382 10.41 -52.87 41.78
N GLY A 383 9.09 -52.92 42.03
CA GLY A 383 8.45 -52.90 43.36
C GLY A 383 8.25 -51.45 43.85
N ALA A 384 7.12 -50.96 44.38
CA ALA A 384 5.92 -51.59 44.93
C ALA A 384 4.78 -50.56 45.11
N GLY A 385 3.54 -51.05 45.19
CA GLY A 385 2.37 -50.41 45.83
C GLY A 385 1.54 -49.49 44.92
N GLY A 386 0.25 -49.68 44.68
CA GLY A 386 -0.76 -50.52 45.30
C GLY A 386 -2.00 -49.67 45.58
N SER A 387 -3.06 -49.81 44.76
CA SER A 387 -4.48 -49.73 45.17
C SER A 387 -5.40 -49.83 43.95
N GLU A 388 -6.42 -50.67 44.12
CA GLU A 388 -7.45 -51.18 43.20
C GLU A 388 -8.48 -50.17 42.66
N PRO A 389 -9.32 -50.58 41.68
CA PRO A 389 -10.02 -49.69 40.76
C PRO A 389 -11.50 -49.42 41.13
N SER A 390 -11.95 -48.20 40.84
CA SER A 390 -13.37 -47.83 40.84
C SER A 390 -13.93 -47.82 39.41
N ALA A 391 -15.13 -48.38 39.27
CA ALA A 391 -15.90 -48.62 38.05
C ALA A 391 -16.17 -47.37 37.17
N PRO A 392 -16.46 -47.55 35.86
CA PRO A 392 -16.63 -46.46 34.91
C PRO A 392 -17.99 -45.76 35.05
N ALA A 393 -17.96 -44.43 35.17
CA ALA A 393 -19.14 -43.57 35.11
C ALA A 393 -19.55 -43.32 33.65
N ALA A 394 -20.85 -43.48 33.40
CA ALA A 394 -21.52 -43.18 32.14
C ALA A 394 -21.46 -41.69 31.79
N ILE A 395 -21.25 -41.40 30.50
CA ILE A 395 -21.37 -40.07 29.91
C ILE A 395 -22.85 -39.74 29.78
N SER A 396 -23.32 -38.79 30.59
CA SER A 396 -24.60 -38.09 30.42
C SER A 396 -24.30 -36.74 29.75
N ASN A 397 -24.90 -36.53 28.57
CA ASN A 397 -24.95 -35.24 27.90
C ASN A 397 -26.14 -34.46 28.48
N ASP A 398 -25.87 -33.48 29.35
CA ASP A 398 -26.82 -32.43 29.69
C ASP A 398 -26.25 -31.07 29.29
N ILE A 399 -26.85 -30.51 28.24
CA ILE A 399 -26.66 -29.13 27.79
C ILE A 399 -27.51 -28.25 28.71
N ASN A 400 -26.87 -27.46 29.57
CA ASN A 400 -27.56 -26.42 30.32
C ASN A 400 -27.14 -25.04 29.80
N ASN A 401 -27.96 -24.50 28.88
CA ASN A 401 -27.95 -23.10 28.47
C ASN A 401 -28.54 -22.27 29.62
N ASN A 402 -27.70 -21.62 30.43
CA ASN A 402 -27.98 -20.32 31.06
C ASN A 402 -26.87 -19.94 32.06
N GLN A 403 -25.79 -19.32 31.57
CA GLN A 403 -24.96 -18.43 32.37
C GLN A 403 -24.23 -17.43 31.46
N PRO A 404 -24.29 -16.10 31.72
CA PRO A 404 -23.58 -15.11 30.94
C PRO A 404 -22.09 -15.06 31.34
N PRO A 405 -21.16 -14.78 30.41
CA PRO A 405 -19.75 -14.65 30.73
C PRO A 405 -19.47 -13.36 31.52
N VAL A 406 -18.71 -13.52 32.59
CA VAL A 406 -18.14 -12.43 33.40
C VAL A 406 -16.94 -11.86 32.66
N PHE A 407 -17.02 -10.59 32.25
CA PHE A 407 -15.88 -9.86 31.70
C PHE A 407 -15.08 -9.20 32.83
N TRP A 408 -13.78 -9.50 32.89
CA TRP A 408 -12.82 -8.74 33.66
C TRP A 408 -12.52 -7.42 32.94
N ASN A 409 -12.92 -6.30 33.54
CA ASN A 409 -12.47 -4.98 33.14
C ASN A 409 -11.04 -4.78 33.66
N GLN A 410 -10.05 -4.80 32.78
CA GLN A 410 -8.72 -4.27 33.07
C GLN A 410 -8.65 -2.82 32.58
N HIS A 411 -8.51 -1.89 33.52
CA HIS A 411 -8.13 -0.50 33.23
C HIS A 411 -6.67 -0.47 32.76
N ILE A 412 -6.43 0.04 31.55
CA ILE A 412 -5.09 0.36 31.06
C ILE A 412 -4.96 1.89 31.08
N HIS A 413 -3.99 2.38 31.87
CA HIS A 413 -3.57 3.77 31.89
C HIS A 413 -2.67 4.05 30.68
N HIS A 414 -2.94 5.12 29.92
CA HIS A 414 -2.06 5.64 28.87
C HIS A 414 -1.42 6.96 29.30
N VAL A 415 -0.09 7.06 29.19
CA VAL A 415 0.69 8.32 29.09
C VAL A 415 1.92 8.05 28.23
N VAL A 416 2.11 8.79 27.12
CA VAL A 416 3.37 9.47 26.76
C VAL A 416 3.01 10.68 25.87
N ALA A 417 3.34 11.88 26.33
CA ALA A 417 3.40 13.10 25.51
C ALA A 417 4.89 13.43 25.30
N ALA A 418 5.30 13.66 24.05
CA ALA A 418 6.58 14.27 23.73
C ALA A 418 6.37 15.78 23.60
N SER A 419 6.86 16.56 24.57
CA SER A 419 6.90 18.02 24.48
C SER A 419 8.16 18.48 23.77
N SER A 420 8.04 19.31 22.75
CA SER A 420 9.15 20.14 22.26
C SER A 420 9.30 21.36 23.17
N ASN A 421 10.47 21.51 23.79
CA ASN A 421 10.84 22.75 24.47
C ASN A 421 10.96 23.91 23.45
N LYS A 422 10.18 24.96 23.68
CA LYS A 422 10.63 26.36 23.66
C LYS A 422 9.93 27.12 24.76
#